data_AF-A0A9D4UX83-F1
#
_entry.id   AF-A0A9D4UX83-F1
#
_cell.length_a   1.000
_cell.length_b   1.000
_cell.length_c   1.000
_cell.angle_alpha   90.00
_cell.angle_beta   90.00
_cell.angle_gamma   90.00
#
_symmetry.space_group_name_H-M   'P 1'
#
loop_
_entity.id
_entity.type
_entity.pdbx_description
1 polymer ?
#
loop_
_entity_poly.entity_id
_entity_poly.type
_entity_poly.pdbx_seq_one_letter_code
_entity_poly.pdbx_strand_id
1 'polypeptide(L)'
;MEDRVLGCSLLLLIHLCCALLLSFAPSASHAGFTTIAGSVFCDQCLNGHQTVWGRPLNGAKVLLECKDSHGKVTLSKAADTSMIGTYAIKLDGSQKLDGCSVRLAGSSPKSTCAGAGVAARPLELSWKLFGMAMYTAEGLFYKPSKPMSFCPNAKKTTPSPKVSLPPLPFAKLSACTAQDWLNPQYKCYWRVWSPKTKVGMWYGPAATKKFGSTLTLEQGLRGSGEINRVLLRESIAATLNAFNSLPFYYNAIEVNYHFNQALAGSNKEVLKWALNFKRANSGYHGKAKCLLTPCK
;
A
#
# COMPACT_ATOMS: atom_id res chain seq x y z
N MET A 1 47.61 6.05 56.12
CA MET A 1 47.85 6.83 54.88
C MET A 1 47.28 6.08 53.66
N GLU A 2 46.79 4.85 53.87
CA GLU A 2 46.17 3.97 52.88
C GLU A 2 44.77 4.38 52.39
N ASP A 3 43.93 5.03 53.21
CA ASP A 3 42.54 5.33 52.80
C ASP A 3 42.41 6.38 51.68
N ARG A 4 43.39 7.27 51.55
CA ARG A 4 43.42 8.27 50.47
C ARG A 4 43.86 7.66 49.13
N VAL A 5 44.66 6.60 49.15
CA VAL A 5 45.16 5.95 47.94
C VAL A 5 44.06 5.10 47.31
N LEU A 6 43.25 4.42 48.13
CA LEU A 6 42.16 3.57 47.67
C LEU A 6 41.03 4.36 46.99
N GLY A 7 40.69 5.54 47.51
CA GLY A 7 39.69 6.44 46.91
C GLY A 7 40.13 7.02 45.56
N CYS A 8 41.43 7.34 45.42
CA CYS A 8 41.97 7.88 44.18
C CYS A 8 42.03 6.81 43.06
N SER A 9 42.38 5.57 43.40
CA SER A 9 42.35 4.44 42.46
C SER A 9 40.93 4.08 42.01
N LEU A 10 39.93 4.17 42.89
CA LEU A 10 38.53 3.87 42.53
C LEU A 10 37.93 4.93 41.58
N LEU A 11 38.25 6.21 41.79
CA LEU A 11 37.82 7.31 40.93
C LEU A 11 38.47 7.26 39.53
N LEU A 12 39.75 6.87 39.46
CA LEU A 12 40.46 6.63 38.19
C LEU A 12 39.86 5.44 37.42
N LEU A 13 39.49 4.36 38.10
CA LEU A 13 38.83 3.19 37.49
C LEU A 13 37.43 3.53 36.96
N ILE A 14 36.66 4.36 37.66
CA ILE A 14 35.33 4.82 37.21
C ILE A 14 35.45 5.72 35.98
N HIS A 15 36.40 6.65 35.96
CA HIS A 15 36.63 7.50 34.78
C HIS A 15 37.15 6.73 33.57
N LEU A 16 38.04 5.73 33.77
CA LEU A 16 38.52 4.88 32.70
C LEU A 16 37.41 3.97 32.15
N CYS A 17 36.51 3.49 33.01
CA CYS A 17 35.35 2.68 32.62
C CYS A 17 34.30 3.51 31.85
N CYS A 18 34.02 4.75 32.28
CA CYS A 18 33.15 5.67 31.54
C CYS A 18 33.73 6.06 30.17
N ALA A 19 35.04 6.24 30.05
CA ALA A 19 35.69 6.53 28.77
C ALA A 19 35.66 5.32 27.80
N LEU A 20 35.78 4.10 28.31
CA LEU A 20 35.66 2.86 27.52
C LEU A 20 34.21 2.59 27.09
N LEU A 21 33.21 2.93 27.92
CA LEU A 21 31.79 2.79 27.56
C LEU A 21 31.30 3.85 26.56
N LEU A 22 31.97 5.01 26.46
CA LEU A 22 31.68 6.04 25.45
C LEU A 22 32.32 5.75 24.09
N SER A 23 33.21 4.75 24.00
CA SER A 23 33.94 4.43 22.76
C SER A 23 33.22 3.41 21.86
N PHE A 24 32.11 2.84 22.33
CA PHE A 24 31.20 2.04 21.49
C PHE A 24 29.89 2.81 21.30
N ALA A 25 29.94 3.89 20.52
CA ALA A 25 28.76 4.23 19.74
C ALA A 25 28.63 3.13 18.67
N PRO A 26 27.61 2.26 18.69
CA PRO A 26 27.32 1.49 17.51
C PRO A 26 27.07 2.51 16.42
N SER A 27 27.98 2.59 15.46
CA SER A 27 27.72 3.23 14.18
C SER A 27 26.67 2.36 13.49
N ALA A 28 25.43 2.42 13.99
CA ALA A 28 24.27 2.11 13.20
C ALA A 28 24.24 3.20 12.15
N SER A 29 25.06 3.01 11.11
CA SER A 29 24.84 3.58 9.80
C SER A 29 23.38 3.30 9.50
N HIS A 30 22.52 4.27 9.76
CA HIS A 30 21.14 4.21 9.34
C HIS A 30 21.23 4.23 7.82
N ALA A 31 21.29 3.03 7.23
CA ALA A 31 21.27 2.86 5.80
C ALA A 31 19.90 3.33 5.35
N GLY A 32 19.81 4.64 5.10
CA GLY A 32 18.64 5.27 4.54
C GLY A 32 18.24 4.56 3.25
N PHE A 33 16.96 4.63 2.87
CA PHE A 33 16.48 4.00 1.65
C PHE A 33 15.52 4.93 0.91
N THR A 34 15.47 4.76 -0.40
CA THR A 34 14.54 5.49 -1.26
C THR A 34 13.55 4.52 -1.87
N THR A 35 12.26 4.81 -1.75
CA THR A 35 11.18 4.01 -2.35
C THR A 35 10.54 4.81 -3.49
N ILE A 36 10.53 4.25 -4.69
CA ILE A 36 9.75 4.76 -5.82
C ILE A 36 8.47 3.95 -5.91
N ALA A 37 7.30 4.59 -5.88
CA ALA A 37 6.01 3.92 -5.97
C ALA A 37 5.14 4.49 -7.09
N GLY A 38 4.33 3.65 -7.71
CA GLY A 38 3.36 4.10 -8.72
C GLY A 38 2.39 3.00 -9.11
N SER A 39 1.62 3.25 -10.15
CA SER A 39 0.62 2.32 -10.67
C SER A 39 0.77 2.10 -12.18
N VAL A 40 0.32 0.93 -12.63
CA VAL A 40 0.12 0.57 -14.03
C VAL A 40 -1.30 0.07 -14.22
N PHE A 41 -1.98 0.59 -15.23
CA PHE A 41 -3.34 0.20 -15.57
C PHE A 41 -3.51 0.00 -17.08
N CYS A 42 -4.62 -0.64 -17.44
CA CYS A 42 -5.12 -0.68 -18.80
C CYS A 42 -6.11 0.47 -18.98
N ASP A 43 -5.80 1.38 -19.89
CA ASP A 43 -6.72 2.43 -20.33
C ASP A 43 -7.74 1.84 -21.31
N GLN A 44 -8.76 1.19 -20.74
CA GLN A 44 -9.76 0.43 -21.49
C GLN A 44 -10.60 1.31 -22.44
N CYS A 45 -10.59 2.62 -22.24
CA CYS A 45 -11.40 3.59 -22.98
C CYS A 45 -10.57 4.61 -23.77
N LEU A 46 -9.25 4.46 -23.83
CA LEU A 46 -8.35 5.33 -24.60
C LEU A 46 -8.41 6.82 -24.20
N ASN A 47 -8.57 7.09 -22.90
CA ASN A 47 -8.65 8.45 -22.35
C ASN A 47 -7.28 9.10 -22.14
N GLY A 48 -6.18 8.33 -22.15
CA GLY A 48 -4.82 8.82 -21.99
C GLY A 48 -4.42 9.18 -20.55
N HIS A 49 -5.28 8.92 -19.56
CA HIS A 49 -5.04 9.20 -18.15
C HIS A 49 -5.80 8.21 -17.25
N GLN A 50 -5.45 8.18 -15.96
CA GLN A 50 -6.10 7.29 -15.00
C GLN A 50 -7.54 7.73 -14.76
N THR A 51 -8.49 6.81 -15.04
CA THR A 51 -9.92 7.02 -14.81
C THR A 51 -10.48 5.86 -13.99
N VAL A 52 -11.73 6.00 -13.52
CA VAL A 52 -12.46 4.92 -12.83
C VAL A 52 -12.66 3.67 -13.69
N TRP A 53 -12.54 3.80 -15.01
CA TRP A 53 -12.62 2.71 -15.98
C TRP A 53 -11.26 2.06 -16.26
N GLY A 54 -10.18 2.59 -15.70
CA GLY A 54 -8.85 2.01 -15.82
C GLY A 54 -8.75 0.73 -15.00
N ARG A 55 -8.38 -0.38 -15.65
CA ARG A 55 -8.20 -1.67 -14.96
C ARG A 55 -6.75 -1.81 -14.49
N PRO A 56 -6.47 -2.02 -13.20
CA PRO A 56 -5.10 -2.28 -12.74
C PRO A 56 -4.49 -3.52 -13.41
N LEU A 57 -3.21 -3.45 -13.76
CA LEU A 57 -2.50 -4.55 -14.43
C LEU A 57 -1.54 -5.24 -13.48
N ASN A 58 -1.79 -6.52 -13.22
CA ASN A 58 -0.90 -7.39 -12.45
C ASN A 58 0.23 -7.93 -13.36
N GLY A 59 1.47 -7.95 -12.84
CA GLY A 59 2.63 -8.50 -13.51
C GLY A 59 3.23 -7.64 -14.64
N ALA A 60 2.81 -6.39 -14.78
CA ALA A 60 3.39 -5.47 -15.75
C ALA A 60 4.80 -5.10 -15.30
N LYS A 61 5.74 -5.12 -16.24
CA LYS A 61 7.14 -4.78 -16.01
C LYS A 61 7.33 -3.27 -16.09
N VAL A 62 7.87 -2.69 -15.03
CA VAL A 62 8.22 -1.27 -14.94
C VAL A 62 9.73 -1.17 -14.77
N LEU A 63 10.35 -0.27 -15.52
CA LEU A 63 11.76 0.00 -15.43
C LEU A 63 11.98 1.44 -14.96
N LEU A 64 12.68 1.59 -13.85
CA LEU A 64 13.31 2.83 -13.43
C LEU A 64 14.61 3.01 -14.20
N GLU A 65 14.78 4.17 -14.83
CA GLU A 65 16.04 4.58 -15.45
C GLU A 65 16.39 6.00 -15.01
N CYS A 66 17.62 6.18 -14.56
CA CYS A 66 18.22 7.49 -14.34
C CYS A 66 19.29 7.76 -15.37
N LYS A 67 19.32 8.98 -15.88
CA LYS A 67 20.32 9.44 -16.84
C LYS A 67 21.09 10.62 -16.25
N ASP A 68 22.37 10.69 -16.56
CA ASP A 68 23.16 11.89 -16.29
C ASP A 68 22.81 13.03 -17.26
N SER A 69 23.46 14.18 -17.07
CA SER A 69 23.30 15.36 -17.93
C SER A 69 23.67 15.12 -19.40
N HIS A 70 24.45 14.09 -19.70
CA HIS A 70 24.84 13.69 -21.05
C HIS A 70 23.95 12.59 -21.63
N GLY A 71 22.88 12.21 -20.91
CA GLY A 71 21.92 11.20 -21.35
C GLY A 71 22.38 9.75 -21.14
N LYS A 72 23.54 9.51 -20.50
CA LYS A 72 24.05 8.17 -20.21
C LYS A 72 23.29 7.59 -19.01
N VAL A 73 22.87 6.33 -19.13
CA VAL A 73 22.15 5.63 -18.06
C VAL A 73 23.12 5.33 -16.91
N THR A 74 22.79 5.83 -15.71
CA THR A 74 23.58 5.67 -14.47
C THR A 74 22.96 4.69 -13.49
N LEU A 75 21.64 4.53 -13.54
CA LEU A 75 20.90 3.57 -12.73
C LEU A 75 19.79 2.95 -13.57
N SER A 76 19.62 1.64 -13.46
CA SER A 76 18.52 0.90 -14.07
C SER A 76 18.05 -0.19 -13.11
N LYS A 77 16.74 -0.21 -12.81
CA LYS A 77 16.14 -1.22 -11.93
C LYS A 77 14.71 -1.54 -12.35
N ALA A 78 14.40 -2.81 -12.46
CA ALA A 78 13.06 -3.27 -12.84
C ALA A 78 12.24 -3.72 -11.62
N ALA A 79 10.92 -3.58 -11.72
CA ALA A 79 9.95 -4.19 -10.82
C ALA A 79 8.73 -4.68 -11.59
N ASP A 80 8.08 -5.71 -11.05
CA ASP A 80 6.79 -6.16 -11.52
C ASP A 80 5.68 -5.54 -10.66
N THR A 81 4.57 -5.18 -11.28
CA THR A 81 3.40 -4.67 -10.55
C THR A 81 2.67 -5.78 -9.80
N SER A 82 2.17 -5.45 -8.62
CA SER A 82 1.33 -6.27 -7.76
C SER A 82 -0.05 -6.53 -8.37
N MET A 83 -0.88 -7.32 -7.68
CA MET A 83 -2.23 -7.65 -8.15
C MET A 83 -3.15 -6.43 -8.34
N ILE A 84 -2.93 -5.37 -7.58
CA ILE A 84 -3.68 -4.12 -7.70
C ILE A 84 -3.01 -3.11 -8.64
N GLY A 85 -2.08 -3.58 -9.47
CA GLY A 85 -1.38 -2.77 -10.45
C GLY A 85 -0.41 -1.76 -9.86
N THR A 86 -0.01 -1.89 -8.59
CA THR A 86 0.99 -1.00 -7.98
C THR A 86 2.38 -1.61 -8.03
N TYR A 87 3.41 -0.80 -8.20
CA TYR A 87 4.81 -1.23 -8.09
C TYR A 87 5.53 -0.42 -7.03
N ALA A 88 6.58 -1.00 -6.47
CA ALA A 88 7.50 -0.33 -5.58
C ALA A 88 8.94 -0.76 -5.91
N ILE A 89 9.85 0.21 -6.08
CA ILE A 89 11.27 -0.01 -6.31
C ILE A 89 12.02 0.59 -5.13
N LYS A 90 12.79 -0.25 -4.42
CA LYS A 90 13.64 0.20 -3.30
C LYS A 90 15.07 0.40 -3.78
N LEU A 91 15.67 1.52 -3.43
CA LEU A 91 17.08 1.83 -3.62
C LEU A 91 17.74 2.02 -2.25
N ASP A 92 18.98 1.60 -2.13
CA ASP A 92 19.79 1.83 -0.94
C ASP A 92 20.34 3.26 -0.99
N GLY A 93 20.28 3.98 0.13
CA GLY A 93 20.64 5.40 0.25
C GLY A 93 19.51 6.38 -0.04
N SER A 94 19.66 7.63 0.43
CA SER A 94 18.76 8.77 0.15
C SER A 94 19.35 9.71 -0.90
N GLN A 95 19.58 9.18 -2.09
CA GLN A 95 20.07 9.95 -3.23
C GLN A 95 18.96 10.82 -3.85
N LYS A 96 19.37 11.90 -4.53
CA LYS A 96 18.47 12.66 -5.39
C LYS A 96 18.19 11.85 -6.65
N LEU A 97 16.95 11.85 -7.10
CA LEU A 97 16.52 11.14 -8.31
C LEU A 97 16.21 12.10 -9.47
N ASP A 98 16.96 13.22 -9.51
CA ASP A 98 16.87 14.18 -10.61
C ASP A 98 17.33 13.50 -11.91
N GLY A 99 16.56 13.63 -12.99
CA GLY A 99 16.84 12.93 -14.25
C GLY A 99 16.44 11.44 -14.26
N CYS A 100 15.73 10.97 -13.24
CA CYS A 100 15.12 9.64 -13.21
C CYS A 100 13.69 9.63 -13.74
N SER A 101 13.34 8.56 -14.43
CA SER A 101 11.99 8.32 -14.94
C SER A 101 11.65 6.83 -14.87
N VAL A 102 10.35 6.55 -14.88
CA VAL A 102 9.82 5.19 -14.95
C VAL A 102 9.11 4.99 -16.28
N ARG A 103 9.27 3.81 -16.86
CA ARG A 103 8.59 3.42 -18.10
C ARG A 103 8.13 1.99 -18.07
N LEU A 104 7.17 1.68 -18.93
CA LEU A 104 6.78 0.30 -19.20
C LEU A 104 7.93 -0.42 -19.92
N ALA A 105 8.22 -1.64 -19.49
CA ALA A 105 9.22 -2.49 -20.10
C ALA A 105 8.54 -3.75 -20.65
N GLY A 106 8.74 -4.02 -21.94
CA GLY A 106 8.17 -5.19 -22.59
C GLY A 106 6.64 -5.15 -22.77
N SER A 107 6.12 -6.30 -23.18
CA SER A 107 4.71 -6.49 -23.52
C SER A 107 3.80 -6.48 -22.29
N SER A 108 2.57 -6.03 -22.49
CA SER A 108 1.54 -6.14 -21.47
C SER A 108 1.32 -7.59 -21.03
N PRO A 109 1.09 -7.86 -19.73
CA PRO A 109 0.69 -9.17 -19.23
C PRO A 109 -0.70 -9.62 -19.72
N LYS A 110 -1.47 -8.70 -20.33
CA LYS A 110 -2.81 -8.98 -20.86
C LYS A 110 -2.85 -8.66 -22.35
N SER A 111 -3.08 -9.69 -23.16
CA SER A 111 -3.20 -9.58 -24.62
C SER A 111 -4.29 -8.62 -25.06
N THR A 112 -5.38 -8.51 -24.30
CA THR A 112 -6.48 -7.57 -24.58
C THR A 112 -6.11 -6.10 -24.37
N CYS A 113 -4.93 -5.82 -23.80
CA CYS A 113 -4.44 -4.47 -23.53
C CYS A 113 -2.94 -4.37 -23.81
N ALA A 114 -2.55 -4.63 -25.05
CA ALA A 114 -1.16 -4.90 -25.42
C ALA A 114 -0.32 -3.67 -25.76
N GLY A 115 -0.93 -2.59 -26.26
CA GLY A 115 -0.17 -1.43 -26.75
C GLY A 115 0.34 -0.57 -25.61
N ALA A 116 1.60 -0.16 -25.61
CA ALA A 116 2.06 0.88 -24.68
C ALA A 116 1.27 2.18 -24.96
N GLY A 117 0.66 2.74 -23.92
CA GLY A 117 -0.20 3.93 -24.04
C GLY A 117 0.49 5.23 -23.65
N VAL A 118 1.67 5.15 -23.01
CA VAL A 118 2.35 6.29 -22.42
C VAL A 118 3.87 6.16 -22.51
N ALA A 119 4.54 7.30 -22.65
CA ALA A 119 5.99 7.39 -22.56
C ALA A 119 6.50 7.27 -21.11
N ALA A 120 7.81 7.46 -20.92
CA ALA A 120 8.41 7.52 -19.59
C ALA A 120 7.82 8.69 -18.78
N ARG A 121 7.61 8.48 -17.48
CA ARG A 121 7.11 9.50 -16.54
C ARG A 121 8.22 9.91 -15.56
N PRO A 122 8.40 11.21 -15.31
CA PRO A 122 9.35 11.68 -14.30
C PRO A 122 8.88 11.28 -12.90
N LEU A 123 9.82 11.33 -11.95
CA LEU A 123 9.53 11.10 -10.54
C LEU A 123 9.26 12.43 -9.83
N GLU A 124 8.24 12.43 -8.98
CA GLU A 124 7.92 13.52 -8.07
C GLU A 124 8.27 13.11 -6.64
N LEU A 125 8.95 14.00 -5.90
CA LEU A 125 9.23 13.76 -4.49
C LEU A 125 7.93 13.88 -3.69
N SER A 126 7.53 12.80 -3.04
CA SER A 126 6.37 12.81 -2.14
C SER A 126 6.78 13.26 -0.73
N TRP A 127 7.83 12.65 -0.16
CA TRP A 127 8.36 13.03 1.15
C TRP A 127 9.81 12.58 1.33
N LYS A 128 10.52 13.24 2.24
CA LYS A 128 11.89 12.89 2.65
C LYS A 128 12.09 13.17 4.13
N LEU A 129 12.46 12.16 4.91
CA LEU A 129 12.64 12.28 6.36
C LEU A 129 13.62 11.23 6.90
N PHE A 130 14.47 11.61 7.85
CA PHE A 130 15.41 10.69 8.55
C PHE A 130 16.24 9.80 7.61
N GLY A 131 16.74 10.35 6.50
CA GLY A 131 17.50 9.59 5.51
C GLY A 131 16.67 8.61 4.67
N MET A 132 15.34 8.64 4.77
CA MET A 132 14.42 7.94 3.87
C MET A 132 13.76 8.92 2.91
N ALA A 133 13.45 8.47 1.70
CA ALA A 133 12.70 9.26 0.73
C ALA A 133 11.66 8.40 0.00
N MET A 134 10.53 9.01 -0.34
CA MET A 134 9.54 8.40 -1.21
C MET A 134 9.28 9.29 -2.42
N TYR A 135 9.40 8.68 -3.59
CA TYR A 135 9.07 9.29 -4.86
C TYR A 135 7.86 8.58 -5.45
N THR A 136 7.03 9.34 -6.15
CA THR A 136 5.87 8.85 -6.87
C THR A 136 5.97 9.21 -8.34
N ALA A 137 5.35 8.42 -9.20
CA ALA A 137 5.18 8.76 -10.61
C ALA A 137 3.70 8.75 -10.97
N GLU A 138 3.32 9.57 -11.94
CA GLU A 138 2.01 9.46 -12.57
C GLU A 138 1.78 8.04 -13.12
N GLY A 139 0.52 7.62 -13.14
CA GLY A 139 0.15 6.27 -13.55
C GLY A 139 0.58 5.96 -14.99
N LEU A 140 1.26 4.83 -15.17
CA LEU A 140 1.60 4.29 -16.48
C LEU A 140 0.44 3.47 -17.04
N PHE A 141 0.31 3.38 -18.36
CA PHE A 141 -0.79 2.59 -18.93
C PHE A 141 -0.48 1.92 -20.26
N TYR A 142 -1.08 0.75 -20.43
CA TYR A 142 -1.28 0.12 -21.73
C TYR A 142 -2.66 0.45 -22.27
N LYS A 143 -2.86 0.24 -23.57
CA LYS A 143 -4.10 0.47 -24.29
C LYS A 143 -4.51 -0.74 -25.14
N PRO A 144 -5.83 -1.02 -25.25
CA PRO A 144 -6.36 -1.94 -26.24
C PRO A 144 -6.27 -1.35 -27.66
N SER A 145 -6.51 -2.16 -28.69
CA SER A 145 -6.60 -1.69 -30.08
C SER A 145 -7.89 -0.89 -30.36
N LYS A 146 -8.96 -1.18 -29.61
CA LYS A 146 -10.25 -0.50 -29.68
C LYS A 146 -10.78 -0.28 -28.25
N PRO A 147 -11.52 0.80 -27.99
CA PRO A 147 -12.14 1.01 -26.69
C PRO A 147 -13.16 -0.10 -26.40
N MET A 148 -13.34 -0.44 -25.13
CA MET A 148 -14.32 -1.46 -24.73
C MET A 148 -15.76 -0.96 -24.95
N SER A 149 -16.70 -1.89 -25.12
CA SER A 149 -18.10 -1.56 -25.44
C SER A 149 -18.83 -0.76 -24.35
N PHE A 150 -18.39 -0.86 -23.09
CA PHE A 150 -18.92 -0.06 -21.98
C PHE A 150 -18.36 1.36 -21.94
N CYS A 151 -17.36 1.68 -22.75
CA CYS A 151 -16.79 3.00 -22.76
C CYS A 151 -17.81 4.00 -23.29
N PRO A 152 -17.93 5.19 -22.67
CA PRO A 152 -18.84 6.21 -23.14
C PRO A 152 -18.49 6.57 -24.59
N ASN A 153 -19.46 6.45 -25.49
CA ASN A 153 -19.28 6.85 -26.89
C ASN A 153 -18.95 8.34 -26.94
N ALA A 154 -17.85 8.70 -27.61
CA ALA A 154 -17.37 10.08 -27.79
C ALA A 154 -18.31 10.98 -28.63
N LYS A 155 -19.58 10.62 -28.80
CA LYS A 155 -20.62 11.42 -29.48
C LYS A 155 -21.79 11.70 -28.52
N LYS A 156 -21.57 12.63 -27.60
CA LYS A 156 -22.52 13.66 -27.13
C LYS A 156 -21.86 14.38 -25.95
N THR A 157 -21.41 15.60 -26.21
CA THR A 157 -21.19 16.66 -25.23
C THR A 157 -22.53 17.07 -24.62
N THR A 158 -23.09 16.19 -23.80
CA THR A 158 -23.94 16.63 -22.69
C THR A 158 -22.98 16.80 -21.52
N PRO A 159 -23.02 17.91 -20.75
CA PRO A 159 -22.29 17.93 -19.49
C PRO A 159 -22.77 16.70 -18.73
N SER A 160 -21.83 15.78 -18.45
CA SER A 160 -22.12 14.61 -17.62
C SER A 160 -22.91 15.12 -16.43
N PRO A 161 -24.01 14.45 -16.03
CA PRO A 161 -24.56 14.69 -14.71
C PRO A 161 -23.36 14.67 -13.78
N LYS A 162 -23.17 15.73 -13.01
CA LYS A 162 -22.18 15.72 -11.94
C LYS A 162 -22.61 14.59 -11.02
N VAL A 163 -22.15 13.37 -11.30
CA VAL A 163 -22.12 12.30 -10.33
C VAL A 163 -21.22 12.89 -9.26
N SER A 164 -21.85 13.28 -8.16
CA SER A 164 -21.14 13.55 -6.93
C SER A 164 -20.51 12.22 -6.55
N LEU A 165 -19.33 11.96 -7.11
CA LEU A 165 -18.45 10.94 -6.57
C LEU A 165 -18.40 11.25 -5.06
N PRO A 166 -18.75 10.29 -4.19
CA PRO A 166 -18.51 10.48 -2.78
C PRO A 166 -17.04 10.85 -2.65
N PRO A 167 -16.70 11.84 -1.80
CA PRO A 167 -15.41 12.48 -1.82
C PRO A 167 -14.27 11.46 -1.87
N LEU A 168 -13.14 11.87 -2.45
CA LEU A 168 -11.82 11.24 -2.30
C LEU A 168 -11.74 10.46 -0.98
N PRO A 169 -11.06 9.28 -0.93
CA PRO A 169 -10.95 8.47 0.29
C PRO A 169 -10.84 9.41 1.49
N PHE A 170 -11.81 9.34 2.41
CA PHE A 170 -12.16 10.42 3.33
C PHE A 170 -10.90 11.14 3.79
N ALA A 171 -10.77 12.42 3.44
CA ALA A 171 -9.69 13.24 4.00
C ALA A 171 -9.78 13.30 5.55
N LYS A 172 -10.97 13.00 6.08
CA LYS A 172 -11.25 12.79 7.49
C LYS A 172 -11.12 11.32 7.86
N LEU A 173 -10.60 11.04 9.04
CA LEU A 173 -10.51 9.69 9.57
C LEU A 173 -11.91 9.05 9.73
N SER A 174 -12.15 7.97 8.98
CA SER A 174 -13.33 7.11 9.12
C SER A 174 -12.89 5.72 9.55
N ALA A 175 -13.57 5.16 10.56
CA ALA A 175 -13.35 3.81 11.04
C ALA A 175 -14.70 3.09 11.13
N CYS A 176 -14.88 2.09 10.26
CA CYS A 176 -16.10 1.32 10.15
C CYS A 176 -15.85 -0.13 10.56
N THR A 177 -16.76 -0.69 11.33
CA THR A 177 -16.74 -2.08 11.79
C THR A 177 -17.11 -3.04 10.66
N ALA A 178 -16.89 -4.34 10.88
CA ALA A 178 -17.33 -5.35 9.91
C ALA A 178 -18.85 -5.29 9.66
N GLN A 179 -19.65 -4.98 10.68
CA GLN A 179 -21.09 -4.83 10.60
C GLN A 179 -21.48 -3.63 9.72
N ASP A 180 -20.78 -2.50 9.86
CA ASP A 180 -21.00 -1.34 9.00
C ASP A 180 -20.76 -1.72 7.53
N TRP A 181 -19.67 -2.43 7.24
CA TRP A 181 -19.34 -2.89 5.87
C TRP A 181 -20.33 -3.92 5.29
N LEU A 182 -21.09 -4.61 6.15
CA LEU A 182 -22.15 -5.54 5.76
C LEU A 182 -23.50 -4.82 5.52
N ASN A 183 -23.62 -3.54 5.86
CA ASN A 183 -24.84 -2.78 5.63
C ASN A 183 -25.09 -2.63 4.10
N PRO A 184 -26.22 -3.14 3.57
CA PRO A 184 -26.55 -3.04 2.14
C PRO A 184 -26.57 -1.59 1.62
N GLN A 185 -26.88 -0.63 2.49
CA GLN A 185 -26.92 0.79 2.14
C GLN A 185 -25.53 1.36 1.82
N TYR A 186 -24.42 0.69 2.17
CA TYR A 186 -23.06 1.18 1.95
C TYR A 186 -22.32 0.45 0.81
N LYS A 187 -23.04 -0.29 -0.04
CA LYS A 187 -22.41 -1.09 -1.12
C LYS A 187 -21.58 -0.27 -2.12
N CYS A 188 -21.89 1.00 -2.36
CA CYS A 188 -21.13 1.87 -3.27
C CYS A 188 -19.69 2.16 -2.81
N TYR A 189 -19.35 1.91 -1.53
CA TYR A 189 -17.99 2.08 -1.00
C TYR A 189 -17.08 0.86 -1.25
N TRP A 190 -17.64 -0.23 -1.79
CA TRP A 190 -16.88 -1.36 -2.32
C TRP A 190 -16.32 -1.00 -3.70
N ARG A 191 -15.36 -0.06 -3.73
CA ARG A 191 -14.81 0.54 -4.96
C ARG A 191 -13.80 -0.35 -5.68
N VAL A 192 -12.82 -0.86 -4.92
CA VAL A 192 -11.71 -1.68 -5.45
C VAL A 192 -12.10 -3.16 -5.55
N TRP A 193 -12.96 -3.60 -4.64
CA TRP A 193 -13.38 -5.00 -4.50
C TRP A 193 -14.89 -5.08 -4.52
N SER A 194 -15.44 -6.27 -4.78
CA SER A 194 -16.86 -6.54 -4.62
C SER A 194 -17.10 -7.46 -3.41
N PRO A 195 -18.32 -7.48 -2.83
CA PRO A 195 -18.70 -8.45 -1.79
C PRO A 195 -18.43 -9.92 -2.20
N LYS A 196 -18.50 -10.22 -3.50
CA LYS A 196 -18.28 -11.56 -4.09
C LYS A 196 -16.81 -11.88 -4.37
N THR A 197 -15.91 -10.91 -4.27
CA THR A 197 -14.46 -11.12 -4.46
C THR A 197 -13.97 -12.20 -3.51
N LYS A 198 -13.11 -13.10 -3.98
CA LYS A 198 -12.58 -14.20 -3.15
C LYS A 198 -11.50 -13.69 -2.22
N VAL A 199 -11.46 -14.19 -0.98
CA VAL A 199 -10.47 -13.81 0.05
C VAL A 199 -9.05 -13.96 -0.47
N GLY A 200 -8.76 -15.08 -1.15
CA GLY A 200 -7.46 -15.37 -1.73
C GLY A 200 -7.00 -14.38 -2.80
N MET A 201 -7.90 -13.61 -3.44
CA MET A 201 -7.50 -12.59 -4.40
C MET A 201 -6.72 -11.47 -3.73
N TRP A 202 -7.17 -10.98 -2.56
CA TRP A 202 -6.42 -9.93 -1.86
C TRP A 202 -5.34 -10.52 -0.96
N TYR A 203 -5.69 -11.50 -0.14
CA TYR A 203 -4.80 -12.01 0.91
C TYR A 203 -3.82 -13.09 0.44
N GLY A 204 -3.93 -13.53 -0.81
CA GLY A 204 -2.97 -14.43 -1.43
C GLY A 204 -3.09 -15.90 -1.03
N PRO A 205 -2.10 -16.73 -1.43
CA PRO A 205 -2.18 -18.18 -1.34
C PRO A 205 -2.30 -18.74 0.08
N ALA A 206 -1.67 -18.10 1.08
CA ALA A 206 -1.76 -18.54 2.47
C ALA A 206 -3.22 -18.46 2.98
N ALA A 207 -3.93 -17.39 2.62
CA ALA A 207 -5.34 -17.25 2.93
C ALA A 207 -6.20 -18.29 2.18
N THR A 208 -5.93 -18.52 0.89
CA THR A 208 -6.61 -19.57 0.10
C THR A 208 -6.44 -20.94 0.75
N LYS A 209 -5.22 -21.28 1.19
CA LYS A 209 -4.92 -22.55 1.88
C LYS A 209 -5.68 -22.66 3.21
N LYS A 210 -5.77 -21.56 3.96
CA LYS A 210 -6.40 -21.57 5.30
C LYS A 210 -7.93 -21.58 5.25
N PHE A 211 -8.53 -20.83 4.33
CA PHE A 211 -9.96 -20.53 4.34
C PHE A 211 -10.74 -21.11 3.16
N GLY A 212 -10.04 -21.75 2.21
CA GLY A 212 -10.60 -22.24 0.95
C GLY A 212 -10.60 -21.18 -0.15
N SER A 213 -10.69 -21.64 -1.41
CA SER A 213 -10.67 -20.78 -2.60
C SER A 213 -12.01 -20.10 -2.91
N THR A 214 -13.10 -20.58 -2.31
CA THR A 214 -14.47 -20.14 -2.62
C THR A 214 -14.98 -19.05 -1.68
N LEU A 215 -14.35 -18.86 -0.52
CA LEU A 215 -14.78 -17.91 0.49
C LEU A 215 -14.70 -16.47 -0.04
N THR A 216 -15.81 -15.74 0.05
CA THR A 216 -15.87 -14.33 -0.39
C THR A 216 -15.50 -13.36 0.72
N LEU A 217 -15.20 -12.11 0.36
CA LEU A 217 -14.95 -11.03 1.33
C LEU A 217 -16.16 -10.78 2.23
N GLU A 218 -17.39 -10.80 1.68
CA GLU A 218 -18.61 -10.66 2.48
C GLU A 218 -18.80 -11.82 3.48
N GLN A 219 -18.56 -13.06 3.04
CA GLN A 219 -18.61 -14.22 3.93
C GLN A 219 -17.51 -14.13 5.01
N GLY A 220 -16.32 -13.64 4.64
CA GLY A 220 -15.22 -13.39 5.58
C GLY A 220 -15.58 -12.35 6.65
N LEU A 221 -16.28 -11.27 6.28
CA LEU A 221 -16.77 -10.26 7.23
C LEU A 221 -17.78 -10.81 8.26
N ARG A 222 -18.44 -11.93 7.96
CA ARG A 222 -19.37 -12.61 8.88
C ARG A 222 -18.67 -13.62 9.78
N GLY A 223 -17.38 -13.86 9.60
CA GLY A 223 -16.62 -14.84 10.37
C GLY A 223 -16.63 -14.55 11.88
N SER A 224 -16.85 -15.57 12.70
CA SER A 224 -16.88 -15.48 14.17
C SER A 224 -16.38 -16.79 14.81
N GLY A 225 -16.25 -16.82 16.15
CA GLY A 225 -15.84 -18.00 16.91
C GLY A 225 -14.34 -18.28 16.84
N GLU A 226 -13.86 -18.80 15.69
CA GLU A 226 -12.47 -19.18 15.51
C GLU A 226 -11.54 -17.97 15.34
N ILE A 227 -10.37 -17.99 15.99
CA ILE A 227 -9.40 -16.87 15.96
C ILE A 227 -8.99 -16.45 14.54
N ASN A 228 -8.88 -17.42 13.61
CA ASN A 228 -8.52 -17.14 12.22
C ASN A 228 -9.68 -16.48 11.45
N ARG A 229 -10.92 -16.87 11.76
CA ARG A 229 -12.13 -16.23 11.21
C ARG A 229 -12.28 -14.80 11.73
N VAL A 230 -11.96 -14.57 13.00
CA VAL A 230 -11.92 -13.23 13.59
C VAL A 230 -10.82 -12.38 12.96
N LEU A 231 -9.59 -12.90 12.85
CA LEU A 231 -8.49 -12.21 12.16
C LEU A 231 -8.89 -11.80 10.74
N LEU A 232 -9.49 -12.71 9.98
CA LEU A 232 -9.96 -12.46 8.62
C LEU A 232 -11.07 -11.40 8.57
N ARG A 233 -12.07 -11.48 9.45
CA ARG A 233 -13.13 -10.47 9.52
C ARG A 233 -12.55 -9.08 9.76
N GLU A 234 -11.72 -8.94 10.78
CA GLU A 234 -11.19 -7.64 11.19
C GLU A 234 -10.19 -7.10 10.17
N SER A 235 -9.40 -7.95 9.51
CA SER A 235 -8.51 -7.53 8.43
C SER A 235 -9.29 -7.05 7.20
N ILE A 236 -10.38 -7.72 6.81
CA ILE A 236 -11.22 -7.27 5.69
C ILE A 236 -11.81 -5.89 5.98
N ALA A 237 -12.36 -5.69 7.18
CA ALA A 237 -12.87 -4.38 7.58
C ALA A 237 -11.76 -3.31 7.59
N ALA A 238 -10.57 -3.62 8.09
CA ALA A 238 -9.43 -2.70 8.10
C ALA A 238 -8.94 -2.35 6.68
N THR A 239 -8.93 -3.33 5.78
CA THR A 239 -8.60 -3.12 4.36
C THR A 239 -9.61 -2.18 3.70
N LEU A 240 -10.91 -2.41 3.93
CA LEU A 240 -11.98 -1.57 3.36
C LEU A 240 -11.91 -0.13 3.93
N ASN A 241 -11.62 0.03 5.22
CA ASN A 241 -11.35 1.33 5.83
C ASN A 241 -10.14 2.01 5.18
N ALA A 242 -9.02 1.30 5.01
CA ALA A 242 -7.80 1.85 4.42
C ALA A 242 -8.00 2.35 2.97
N PHE A 243 -8.82 1.65 2.17
CA PHE A 243 -9.15 2.09 0.82
C PHE A 243 -10.12 3.27 0.78
N ASN A 244 -10.89 3.49 1.84
CA ASN A 244 -11.92 4.52 1.88
C ASN A 244 -11.57 5.71 2.77
N SER A 245 -10.51 5.68 3.58
CA SER A 245 -10.09 6.74 4.50
C SER A 245 -8.57 6.89 4.50
N LEU A 246 -8.04 7.95 3.87
CA LEU A 246 -6.58 8.17 3.77
C LEU A 246 -5.85 8.19 5.13
N PRO A 247 -6.36 8.85 6.19
CA PRO A 247 -5.69 8.87 7.48
C PRO A 247 -6.02 7.64 8.35
N PHE A 248 -6.63 6.57 7.79
CA PHE A 248 -6.90 5.35 8.56
C PHE A 248 -5.60 4.77 9.14
N TYR A 249 -5.71 4.15 10.32
CA TYR A 249 -4.57 3.73 11.14
C TYR A 249 -3.59 2.75 10.46
N TYR A 250 -4.01 2.12 9.37
CA TYR A 250 -3.19 1.22 8.56
C TYR A 250 -3.44 1.52 7.09
N ASN A 251 -2.41 1.48 6.26
CA ASN A 251 -2.64 1.39 4.82
C ASN A 251 -3.01 -0.05 4.43
N ALA A 252 -3.64 -0.25 3.27
CA ALA A 252 -4.16 -1.56 2.88
C ALA A 252 -3.05 -2.63 2.75
N ILE A 253 -1.84 -2.22 2.33
CA ILE A 253 -0.69 -3.13 2.20
C ILE A 253 -0.19 -3.59 3.57
N GLU A 254 -0.14 -2.70 4.56
CA GLU A 254 0.19 -3.06 5.95
C GLU A 254 -0.82 -4.05 6.53
N VAL A 255 -2.12 -3.84 6.29
CA VAL A 255 -3.16 -4.78 6.73
C VAL A 255 -2.91 -6.16 6.12
N ASN A 256 -2.62 -6.24 4.83
CA ASN A 256 -2.34 -7.49 4.13
C ASN A 256 -1.07 -8.19 4.64
N TYR A 257 0.00 -7.42 4.83
CA TYR A 257 1.28 -7.90 5.38
C TYR A 257 1.09 -8.49 6.77
N HIS A 258 0.48 -7.73 7.69
CA HIS A 258 0.27 -8.16 9.06
C HIS A 258 -0.72 -9.32 9.18
N PHE A 259 -1.74 -9.38 8.33
CA PHE A 259 -2.62 -10.55 8.24
C PHE A 259 -1.84 -11.82 7.86
N ASN A 260 -1.01 -11.76 6.82
CA ASN A 260 -0.25 -12.92 6.35
C ASN A 260 0.82 -13.36 7.37
N GLN A 261 1.49 -12.40 8.02
CA GLN A 261 2.42 -12.69 9.11
C GLN A 261 1.70 -13.35 10.29
N ALA A 262 0.54 -12.84 10.69
CA ALA A 262 -0.25 -13.43 11.77
C ALA A 262 -0.70 -14.86 11.42
N LEU A 263 -1.10 -15.09 10.17
CA LEU A 263 -1.58 -16.40 9.70
C LEU A 263 -0.47 -17.46 9.62
N ALA A 264 0.77 -17.04 9.37
CA ALA A 264 1.96 -17.89 9.40
C ALA A 264 2.53 -18.09 10.81
N GLY A 265 2.11 -17.27 11.77
CA GLY A 265 2.59 -17.26 13.14
C GLY A 265 1.80 -18.13 14.12
N SER A 266 2.00 -17.84 15.39
CA SER A 266 1.34 -18.47 16.53
C SER A 266 -0.09 -17.97 16.74
N ASN A 267 -0.90 -18.72 17.49
CA ASN A 267 -2.23 -18.27 17.92
C ASN A 267 -2.20 -16.93 18.67
N LYS A 268 -1.10 -16.65 19.40
CA LYS A 268 -0.88 -15.36 20.06
C LYS A 268 -0.75 -14.21 19.06
N GLU A 269 -0.07 -14.43 17.94
CA GLU A 269 0.07 -13.44 16.87
C GLU A 269 -1.23 -13.22 16.11
N VAL A 270 -1.99 -14.30 15.83
CA VAL A 270 -3.34 -14.22 15.27
C VAL A 270 -4.23 -13.34 16.15
N LEU A 271 -4.26 -13.61 17.45
CA LEU A 271 -5.05 -12.82 18.41
C LEU A 271 -4.58 -11.38 18.51
N LYS A 272 -3.26 -11.15 18.58
CA LYS A 272 -2.67 -9.80 18.63
C LYS A 272 -3.13 -8.96 17.44
N TRP A 273 -3.01 -9.49 16.22
CA TRP A 273 -3.36 -8.75 15.00
C TRP A 273 -4.87 -8.60 14.81
N ALA A 274 -5.64 -9.64 15.15
CA ALA A 274 -7.11 -9.54 15.15
C ALA A 274 -7.59 -8.41 16.08
N LEU A 275 -7.03 -8.31 17.29
CA LEU A 275 -7.37 -7.25 18.25
C LEU A 275 -6.91 -5.87 17.78
N ASN A 276 -5.73 -5.74 17.18
CA ASN A 276 -5.25 -4.49 16.61
C ASN A 276 -6.17 -3.97 15.52
N PHE A 277 -6.55 -4.83 14.56
CA PHE A 277 -7.50 -4.46 13.52
C PHE A 277 -8.87 -4.12 14.09
N LYS A 278 -9.39 -4.91 15.05
CA LYS A 278 -10.65 -4.61 15.72
C LYS A 278 -10.64 -3.23 16.40
N ARG A 279 -9.55 -2.87 17.08
CA ARG A 279 -9.38 -1.54 17.70
C ARG A 279 -9.34 -0.43 16.65
N ALA A 280 -8.60 -0.62 15.56
CA ALA A 280 -8.58 0.36 14.48
C ALA A 280 -9.96 0.54 13.82
N ASN A 281 -10.67 -0.56 13.53
CA ASN A 281 -12.01 -0.54 12.93
C ASN A 281 -13.07 0.10 13.83
N SER A 282 -12.87 0.04 15.16
CA SER A 282 -13.72 0.71 16.16
C SER A 282 -13.23 2.12 16.52
N GLY A 283 -12.24 2.65 15.78
CA GLY A 283 -11.74 4.00 15.97
C GLY A 283 -10.96 4.21 17.26
N TYR A 284 -10.27 3.19 17.78
CA TYR A 284 -9.46 3.23 19.01
C TYR A 284 -10.16 3.97 20.17
N HIS A 285 -11.23 3.38 20.71
CA HIS A 285 -11.99 3.94 21.84
C HIS A 285 -12.65 5.30 21.52
N GLY A 286 -13.25 5.44 20.34
CA GLY A 286 -14.06 6.61 19.99
C GLY A 286 -13.30 7.80 19.41
N LYS A 287 -11.99 7.65 19.13
CA LYS A 287 -11.20 8.67 18.40
C LYS A 287 -11.63 8.82 16.94
N ALA A 288 -12.35 7.84 16.40
CA ALA A 288 -12.99 7.93 15.11
C ALA A 288 -14.32 7.18 15.07
N LYS A 289 -15.19 7.57 14.14
CA LYS A 289 -16.48 6.94 13.87
C LYS A 289 -16.58 6.54 12.41
N CYS A 290 -17.55 5.69 12.08
CA CYS A 290 -17.82 5.38 10.68
C CYS A 290 -18.50 6.58 10.02
N LEU A 291 -17.91 7.08 8.93
CA LEU A 291 -18.41 8.23 8.17
C LEU A 291 -19.06 7.82 6.83
N LEU A 292 -19.33 6.52 6.64
CA LEU A 292 -20.10 6.05 5.49
C LEU A 292 -21.53 6.60 5.58
N THR A 293 -22.00 7.17 4.48
CA THR A 293 -23.39 7.58 4.31
C THR A 293 -24.12 6.61 3.40
N PRO A 294 -25.44 6.41 3.54
CA PRO A 294 -26.21 5.60 2.60
C PRO A 294 -25.95 6.04 1.16
N CYS A 295 -25.75 5.05 0.28
CA CYS A 295 -25.65 5.25 -1.15
C CYS A 295 -27.00 5.75 -1.66
N LYS A 296 -26.98 6.74 -2.57
CA LYS A 296 -28.16 7.23 -3.27
C LYS A 296 -28.50 6.32 -4.45
#